data_AF-A0A515A8M1-F1
#
_entry.id   AF-A0A515A8M1-F1
#
_cell.length_a   1.000
_cell.length_b   1.000
_cell.length_c   1.000
_cell.angle_alpha   90.00
_cell.angle_beta   90.00
_cell.angle_gamma   90.00
#
_symmetry.space_group_name_H-M   'P 1'
#
loop_
_entity.id
_entity.type
_entity.pdbx_description
1 polymer ?
#
loop_
_entity_poly.entity_id
_entity_poly.type
_entity_poly.pdbx_seq_one_letter_code
_entity_poly.pdbx_strand_id
1 'polypeptide(L)'
;MQQALSFRTKIQFGIYTVINPIVRLLIRLGLTPNMITTIGLVLNIGVAGIFILGAQQGNRGDLSYVGWAGALVLFAGLFDMLDGQVARLGKMSSLYGALFDSVLDRYSELIMFLGICYYLIAQHYFLGSLFAFIALIGSMMVSYIRARAEGLGIECKGGLMQRPERVITIGVSALACGCLAPLLGPDFKVYVPGIPVHVFETMSIFTLPLTLMAFMTNITAYKRLTDSQKALTQKEKSASLPGGALVLVLLLLAPSFSQSAVPKKLTSDHDQPITSFPVPKNIPNQLFYLQRDPNSNTIICALNVKNGQLDKQDPVHVFWIRYTEESQQKELSYIQRTFAYGIKARALSNQEYELNFVSYKKLPLRLAKSERDAGYYVYANVNQKKVILRRLYLHIEGGTMWKPNVKYIQVEGINASTGESTVERIMV
;
A
#
# COMPACT_ATOMS: atom_id res chain seq x y z
N MET A 1 -22.96 15.98 -16.87
CA MET A 1 -23.48 14.65 -16.46
C MET A 1 -22.80 14.24 -15.17
N GLN A 2 -23.58 14.05 -14.10
CA GLN A 2 -23.07 13.53 -12.82
C GLN A 2 -22.59 12.08 -13.03
N GLN A 3 -21.29 11.82 -12.89
CA GLN A 3 -20.79 10.44 -12.84
C GLN A 3 -21.39 9.77 -11.60
N ALA A 4 -22.22 8.75 -11.82
CA ALA A 4 -22.76 7.93 -10.76
C ALA A 4 -21.61 7.34 -9.94
N LEU A 5 -21.55 7.69 -8.66
CA LEU A 5 -20.54 7.21 -7.73
C LEU A 5 -20.51 5.67 -7.77
N SER A 6 -19.35 5.06 -8.03
CA SER A 6 -19.18 3.61 -8.04
C SER A 6 -19.74 2.99 -6.76
N PHE A 7 -20.37 1.80 -6.84
CA PHE A 7 -20.96 1.09 -5.71
C PHE A 7 -19.98 0.93 -4.53
N ARG A 8 -18.69 0.68 -4.84
CA ARG A 8 -17.61 0.61 -3.84
C ARG A 8 -17.42 1.94 -3.12
N THR A 9 -17.50 3.06 -3.83
CA THR A 9 -17.37 4.40 -3.27
C THR A 9 -18.58 4.73 -2.38
N LYS A 10 -19.80 4.32 -2.77
CA LYS A 10 -21.00 4.48 -1.93
C LYS A 10 -20.90 3.69 -0.62
N ILE A 11 -20.44 2.44 -0.68
CA ILE A 11 -20.18 1.63 0.52
C ILE A 11 -19.13 2.29 1.42
N GLN A 12 -18.02 2.75 0.84
CA GLN A 12 -16.98 3.44 1.60
C GLN A 12 -17.52 4.70 2.30
N PHE A 13 -18.29 5.54 1.61
CA PHE A 13 -18.91 6.71 2.23
C PHE A 13 -19.89 6.33 3.35
N GLY A 14 -20.66 5.25 3.19
CA GLY A 14 -21.53 4.72 4.25
C GLY A 14 -20.74 4.31 5.48
N ILE A 15 -19.67 3.52 5.30
CA ILE A 15 -18.78 3.08 6.37
C ILE A 15 -18.16 4.28 7.11
N TYR A 16 -17.65 5.27 6.38
CA TYR A 16 -17.09 6.48 7.00
C TYR A 16 -18.13 7.29 7.76
N THR A 17 -19.37 7.35 7.28
CA THR A 17 -20.44 8.08 7.97
C THR A 17 -20.76 7.46 9.33
N VAL A 18 -20.73 6.13 9.43
CA VAL A 18 -20.98 5.41 10.69
C VAL A 18 -19.76 5.44 11.62
N ILE A 19 -18.55 5.31 11.08
CA ILE A 19 -17.32 5.21 11.88
C ILE A 19 -16.84 6.59 12.39
N ASN A 20 -16.96 7.64 11.59
CA ASN A 20 -16.40 8.95 11.93
C ASN A 20 -16.93 9.56 13.25
N PRO A 21 -18.23 9.45 13.60
CA PRO A 21 -18.73 9.90 14.90
C PRO A 21 -18.02 9.18 16.06
N ILE A 22 -17.84 7.86 15.95
CA ILE A 22 -17.16 7.03 16.94
C ILE A 22 -15.70 7.46 17.06
N VAL A 23 -15.00 7.62 15.93
CA VAL A 23 -13.61 8.08 15.90
C VAL A 23 -13.46 9.47 16.55
N ARG A 24 -14.36 10.40 16.28
CA ARG A 24 -14.36 11.73 16.91
C ARG A 24 -14.61 11.65 18.42
N LEU A 25 -15.50 10.75 18.86
CA LEU A 25 -15.74 10.51 20.28
C LEU A 25 -14.48 9.96 20.96
N LEU A 26 -13.81 8.96 20.37
CA LEU A 26 -12.56 8.40 20.90
C LEU A 26 -11.46 9.46 21.03
N ILE A 27 -11.32 10.33 20.01
CA ILE A 27 -10.38 11.47 20.06
C ILE A 27 -10.74 12.44 21.19
N ARG A 28 -12.03 12.75 21.39
CA ARG A 28 -12.48 13.62 22.50
C ARG A 28 -12.24 13.01 23.87
N LEU A 29 -12.33 11.68 23.98
CA LEU A 29 -12.02 10.93 25.20
C LEU A 29 -10.50 10.81 25.44
N GLY A 30 -9.66 11.35 24.54
CA GLY A 30 -8.20 11.33 24.70
C GLY A 30 -7.55 9.99 24.37
N LEU A 31 -8.25 9.06 23.71
CA LEU A 31 -7.65 7.79 23.29
C LEU A 31 -6.64 8.03 22.17
N THR A 32 -5.41 7.59 22.39
CA THR A 32 -4.36 7.60 21.36
C THR A 32 -4.47 6.37 20.45
N PRO A 33 -3.94 6.42 19.21
CA PRO A 33 -3.93 5.26 18.32
C PRO A 33 -3.31 4.02 18.96
N ASN A 34 -2.16 4.18 19.63
CA ASN A 34 -1.48 3.06 20.30
C ASN A 34 -2.31 2.44 21.43
N MET A 35 -3.11 3.25 22.16
CA MET A 35 -4.03 2.72 23.16
C MET A 35 -5.12 1.86 22.51
N ILE A 36 -5.65 2.28 21.36
CA ILE A 36 -6.68 1.55 20.62
C ILE A 36 -6.12 0.22 20.10
N THR A 37 -4.94 0.23 19.49
CA THR A 37 -4.25 -1.00 19.07
C THR A 37 -4.01 -1.93 20.27
N THR A 38 -3.60 -1.39 21.43
CA THR A 38 -3.39 -2.18 22.65
C THR A 38 -4.69 -2.78 23.17
N ILE A 39 -5.81 -2.05 23.10
CA ILE A 39 -7.14 -2.59 23.41
C ILE A 39 -7.47 -3.74 22.44
N GLY A 40 -7.21 -3.57 21.14
CA GLY A 40 -7.37 -4.64 20.14
C GLY A 40 -6.61 -5.92 20.50
N LEU A 41 -5.35 -5.78 20.96
CA LEU A 41 -4.55 -6.91 21.46
C LEU A 41 -5.20 -7.57 22.69
N VAL A 42 -5.61 -6.79 23.68
CA VAL A 42 -6.27 -7.30 24.90
C VAL A 42 -7.56 -8.04 24.55
N LEU A 43 -8.34 -7.52 23.60
CA LEU A 43 -9.56 -8.19 23.13
C LEU A 43 -9.23 -9.54 22.44
N ASN A 44 -8.17 -9.62 21.64
CA ASN A 44 -7.72 -10.87 21.02
C ASN A 44 -7.16 -11.88 22.05
N ILE A 45 -6.52 -11.41 23.12
CA ILE A 45 -6.19 -12.26 24.28
C ILE A 45 -7.48 -12.81 24.91
N GLY A 46 -8.52 -11.97 25.04
CA GLY A 46 -9.84 -12.38 25.48
C GLY A 46 -10.46 -13.45 24.57
N VAL A 47 -10.36 -13.32 23.25
CA VAL A 47 -10.81 -14.33 22.28
C VAL A 47 -10.13 -15.67 22.55
N ALA A 48 -8.80 -15.67 22.69
CA ALA A 48 -8.05 -16.88 23.02
C ALA A 48 -8.48 -17.47 24.36
N GLY A 49 -8.72 -16.62 25.36
CA GLY A 49 -9.26 -17.00 26.67
C GLY A 49 -10.62 -17.70 26.57
N ILE A 50 -11.56 -17.17 25.78
CA ILE A 50 -12.88 -17.80 25.57
C ILE A 50 -12.73 -19.19 24.95
N PHE A 51 -11.87 -19.34 23.93
CA PHE A 51 -11.59 -20.64 23.34
C PHE A 51 -10.94 -21.60 24.35
N ILE A 52 -9.99 -21.16 25.16
CA ILE A 52 -9.35 -21.99 26.18
C ILE A 52 -10.35 -22.41 27.27
N LEU A 53 -11.21 -21.50 27.72
CA LEU A 53 -12.26 -21.81 28.69
C LEU A 53 -13.27 -22.81 28.12
N GLY A 54 -13.72 -22.60 26.88
CA GLY A 54 -14.60 -23.56 26.19
C GLY A 54 -13.95 -24.92 25.96
N ALA A 55 -12.62 -24.97 25.83
CA ALA A 55 -11.87 -26.22 25.70
C ALA A 55 -11.80 -27.00 27.02
N GLN A 56 -11.72 -26.30 28.16
CA GLN A 56 -11.52 -26.91 29.48
C GLN A 56 -12.84 -27.23 30.20
N GLN A 57 -13.83 -26.34 30.06
CA GLN A 57 -15.10 -26.41 30.80
C GLN A 57 -16.28 -26.77 29.89
N GLY A 58 -16.15 -26.52 28.58
CA GLY A 58 -17.20 -26.79 27.61
C GLY A 58 -17.27 -28.27 27.26
N ASN A 59 -18.50 -28.76 27.10
CA ASN A 59 -18.74 -30.05 26.46
C ASN A 59 -18.50 -29.90 24.94
N ARG A 60 -18.14 -31.00 24.26
CA ARG A 60 -17.88 -30.99 22.80
C ARG A 60 -19.00 -30.38 21.96
N GLY A 61 -20.24 -30.56 22.40
CA GLY A 61 -21.43 -29.99 21.76
C GLY A 61 -21.75 -28.54 22.15
N ASP A 62 -21.11 -27.99 23.17
CA ASP A 62 -21.36 -26.61 23.62
C ASP A 62 -20.57 -25.62 22.79
N LEU A 63 -21.14 -25.28 21.63
CA LEU A 63 -20.56 -24.35 20.67
C LEU A 63 -20.82 -22.87 21.03
N SER A 64 -21.41 -22.59 22.20
CA SER A 64 -21.67 -21.22 22.66
C SER A 64 -20.38 -20.42 22.84
N TYR A 65 -19.32 -21.06 23.36
CA TYR A 65 -17.98 -20.46 23.48
C TYR A 65 -17.41 -20.06 22.13
N VAL A 66 -17.58 -20.90 21.10
CA VAL A 66 -17.18 -20.59 19.72
C VAL A 66 -17.95 -19.37 19.21
N GLY A 67 -19.26 -19.31 19.49
CA GLY A 67 -20.12 -18.17 19.14
C GLY A 67 -19.66 -16.86 19.78
N TRP A 68 -19.45 -16.86 21.09
CA TRP A 68 -18.98 -15.68 21.84
C TRP A 68 -17.58 -15.25 21.44
N ALA A 69 -16.67 -16.20 21.19
CA ALA A 69 -15.35 -15.91 20.64
C ALA A 69 -15.48 -15.26 19.25
N GLY A 70 -16.35 -15.77 18.38
CA GLY A 70 -16.65 -15.19 17.07
C GLY A 70 -17.18 -13.75 17.14
N ALA A 71 -18.11 -13.48 18.06
CA ALA A 71 -18.60 -12.13 18.32
C ALA A 71 -17.47 -11.20 18.78
N LEU A 72 -16.62 -11.67 19.69
CA LEU A 72 -15.49 -10.89 20.20
C LEU A 72 -14.41 -10.65 19.13
N VAL A 73 -14.16 -11.61 18.22
CA VAL A 73 -13.26 -11.41 17.05
C VAL A 73 -13.77 -10.29 16.16
N LEU A 74 -15.06 -10.29 15.82
CA LEU A 74 -15.65 -9.23 15.00
C LEU A 74 -15.58 -7.88 15.70
N PHE A 75 -15.85 -7.86 17.01
CA PHE A 75 -15.75 -6.65 17.81
C PHE A 75 -14.31 -6.12 17.91
N ALA A 76 -13.33 -6.99 18.17
CA ALA A 76 -11.91 -6.65 18.22
C ALA A 76 -11.41 -6.11 16.88
N GLY A 77 -11.84 -6.71 15.77
CA GLY A 77 -11.51 -6.25 14.42
C GLY A 77 -12.00 -4.83 14.10
N LEU A 78 -12.97 -4.30 14.85
CA LEU A 78 -13.35 -2.88 14.74
C LEU A 78 -12.25 -1.97 15.31
N PHE A 79 -11.63 -2.34 16.42
CA PHE A 79 -10.56 -1.54 17.06
C PHE A 79 -9.33 -1.44 16.16
N ASP A 80 -8.96 -2.53 15.50
CA ASP A 80 -7.89 -2.59 14.48
C ASP A 80 -8.15 -1.71 13.26
N MET A 81 -9.42 -1.37 12.98
CA MET A 81 -9.76 -0.42 11.91
C MET A 81 -9.81 1.01 12.45
N LEU A 82 -10.17 1.18 13.73
CA LEU A 82 -10.35 2.48 14.38
C LEU A 82 -9.03 3.18 14.68
N ASP A 83 -7.97 2.46 15.08
CA ASP A 83 -6.68 3.05 15.43
C ASP A 83 -6.07 3.87 14.28
N GLY A 84 -6.11 3.35 13.05
CA GLY A 84 -5.64 4.04 11.85
C GLY A 84 -6.52 5.24 11.49
N GLN A 85 -7.83 5.17 11.75
CA GLN A 85 -8.72 6.32 11.56
C GLN A 85 -8.49 7.40 12.61
N VAL A 86 -8.27 7.01 13.88
CA VAL A 86 -7.95 7.93 14.98
C VAL A 86 -6.60 8.59 14.73
N ALA A 87 -5.60 7.86 14.23
CA ALA A 87 -4.32 8.44 13.83
C ALA A 87 -4.49 9.51 12.72
N ARG A 88 -5.29 9.21 11.69
CA ARG A 88 -5.53 10.13 10.56
C ARG A 88 -6.38 11.34 10.94
N LEU A 89 -7.54 11.13 11.56
CA LEU A 89 -8.47 12.20 11.92
C LEU A 89 -7.98 13.03 13.12
N GLY A 90 -7.31 12.38 14.07
CA GLY A 90 -6.69 13.04 15.22
C GLY A 90 -5.36 13.73 14.91
N LYS A 91 -4.83 13.58 13.69
CA LYS A 91 -3.49 14.07 13.30
C LYS A 91 -2.37 13.52 14.20
N MET A 92 -2.52 12.29 14.68
CA MET A 92 -1.61 11.59 15.59
C MET A 92 -0.79 10.49 14.88
N SER A 93 -0.76 10.47 13.55
CA SER A 93 0.04 9.51 12.78
C SER A 93 1.53 9.63 13.06
N SER A 94 2.18 8.51 13.37
CA SER A 94 3.63 8.44 13.61
C SER A 94 4.24 7.18 13.00
N LEU A 95 5.55 7.19 12.74
CA LEU A 95 6.27 6.02 12.22
C LEU A 95 6.32 4.88 13.24
N TYR A 96 6.58 5.21 14.50
CA TYR A 96 6.52 4.25 15.59
C TYR A 96 5.12 3.66 15.73
N GLY A 97 4.06 4.49 15.67
CA GLY A 97 2.68 4.01 15.71
C GLY A 97 2.36 3.05 14.56
N ALA A 98 2.82 3.33 13.34
CA ALA A 98 2.65 2.42 12.21
C ALA A 98 3.41 1.09 12.38
N LEU A 99 4.60 1.10 13.01
CA LEU A 99 5.33 -0.13 13.36
C LEU A 99 4.64 -0.89 14.50
N PHE A 100 4.17 -0.17 15.52
CA PHE A 100 3.50 -0.71 16.70
C PHE A 100 2.18 -1.39 16.35
N ASP A 101 1.30 -0.69 15.63
CA ASP A 101 0.05 -1.21 15.04
C ASP A 101 0.31 -2.54 14.32
N SER A 102 1.21 -2.45 13.35
CA SER A 102 1.73 -3.59 12.64
C SER A 102 2.13 -4.74 13.58
N VAL A 103 3.12 -4.57 14.46
CA VAL A 103 3.64 -5.66 15.30
C VAL A 103 2.53 -6.28 16.16
N LEU A 104 1.69 -5.46 16.78
CA LEU A 104 0.60 -5.93 17.63
C LEU A 104 -0.49 -6.67 16.84
N ASP A 105 -0.74 -6.32 15.58
CA ASP A 105 -1.65 -7.09 14.73
C ASP A 105 -1.22 -8.56 14.61
N ARG A 106 0.08 -8.79 14.47
CA ARG A 106 0.63 -10.14 14.31
C ARG A 106 0.53 -10.91 15.62
N TYR A 107 0.84 -10.26 16.75
CA TYR A 107 0.63 -10.88 18.05
C TYR A 107 -0.84 -11.20 18.31
N SER A 108 -1.74 -10.27 17.99
CA SER A 108 -3.19 -10.45 18.13
C SER A 108 -3.67 -11.66 17.33
N GLU A 109 -3.24 -11.78 16.07
CA GLU A 109 -3.60 -12.90 15.22
C GLU A 109 -3.00 -14.23 15.71
N LEU A 110 -1.72 -14.24 16.10
CA LEU A 110 -1.05 -15.42 16.68
C LEU A 110 -1.76 -15.93 17.95
N ILE A 111 -2.12 -15.02 18.85
CA ILE A 111 -2.80 -15.34 20.12
C ILE A 111 -4.21 -15.89 19.83
N MET A 112 -4.96 -15.25 18.94
CA MET A 112 -6.28 -15.73 18.53
C MET A 112 -6.19 -17.17 17.96
N PHE A 113 -5.26 -17.41 17.02
CA PHE A 113 -5.07 -18.75 16.45
C PHE A 113 -4.60 -19.78 17.48
N LEU A 114 -3.79 -19.38 18.46
CA LEU A 114 -3.41 -20.27 19.57
C LEU A 114 -4.65 -20.78 20.31
N GLY A 115 -5.59 -19.90 20.65
CA GLY A 115 -6.87 -20.28 21.26
C GLY A 115 -7.68 -21.22 20.38
N ILE A 116 -7.83 -20.89 19.08
CA ILE A 116 -8.56 -21.72 18.11
C ILE A 116 -7.96 -23.13 18.02
N CYS A 117 -6.64 -23.23 17.82
CA CYS A 117 -5.95 -24.52 17.73
C CYS A 117 -6.11 -25.32 19.02
N TYR A 118 -5.93 -24.69 20.18
CA TYR A 118 -6.10 -25.34 21.47
C TYR A 118 -7.51 -25.91 21.65
N TYR A 119 -8.55 -25.12 21.37
CA TYR A 119 -9.94 -25.56 21.44
C TYR A 119 -10.22 -26.75 20.52
N LEU A 120 -9.79 -26.65 19.27
CA LEU A 120 -10.01 -27.71 18.28
C LEU A 120 -9.31 -29.02 18.67
N ILE A 121 -8.09 -28.96 19.20
CA ILE A 121 -7.38 -30.16 19.67
C ILE A 121 -8.07 -30.75 20.90
N ALA A 122 -8.37 -29.92 21.90
CA ALA A 122 -8.97 -30.37 23.16
C ALA A 122 -10.34 -31.03 22.95
N GLN A 123 -11.13 -30.54 22.00
CA GLN A 123 -12.44 -31.10 21.64
C GLN A 123 -12.36 -32.18 20.54
N HIS A 124 -11.16 -32.72 20.28
CA HIS A 124 -10.88 -33.80 19.32
C HIS A 124 -11.21 -33.50 17.84
N TYR A 125 -11.21 -32.24 17.43
CA TYR A 125 -11.29 -31.78 16.04
C TYR A 125 -9.88 -31.65 15.42
N PHE A 126 -9.13 -32.75 15.41
CA PHE A 126 -7.70 -32.75 15.00
C PHE A 126 -7.46 -32.15 13.61
N LEU A 127 -8.21 -32.57 12.59
CA LEU A 127 -8.08 -32.02 11.24
C LEU A 127 -8.40 -30.52 11.20
N GLY A 128 -9.41 -30.08 11.94
CA GLY A 128 -9.75 -28.66 12.07
C GLY A 128 -8.57 -27.86 12.64
N SER A 129 -7.92 -28.36 13.70
CA SER A 129 -6.76 -27.69 14.27
C SER A 129 -5.56 -27.68 13.33
N LEU A 130 -5.34 -28.76 12.58
CA LEU A 130 -4.25 -28.81 11.60
C LEU A 130 -4.44 -27.72 10.52
N PHE A 131 -5.65 -27.59 9.99
CA PHE A 131 -5.97 -26.53 9.02
C PHE A 131 -5.94 -25.13 9.65
N ALA A 132 -6.34 -24.96 10.91
CA ALA A 132 -6.19 -23.71 11.64
C ALA A 132 -4.71 -23.29 11.73
N PHE A 133 -3.82 -24.25 12.02
CA PHE A 133 -2.39 -24.01 12.06
C PHE A 133 -1.80 -23.68 10.68
N ILE A 134 -2.24 -24.36 9.61
CA ILE A 134 -1.86 -24.04 8.23
C ILE A 134 -2.34 -22.63 7.84
N ALA A 135 -3.53 -22.23 8.29
CA ALA A 135 -4.05 -20.88 8.08
C ALA A 135 -3.22 -19.82 8.83
N LEU A 136 -2.77 -20.12 10.04
CA LEU A 136 -1.85 -19.26 10.77
C LEU A 136 -0.53 -19.06 10.00
N ILE A 137 0.08 -20.15 9.51
CA ILE A 137 1.30 -20.07 8.68
C ILE A 137 1.07 -19.15 7.47
N GLY A 138 -0.02 -19.41 6.74
CA GLY A 138 -0.34 -18.61 5.55
C GLY A 138 -0.57 -17.15 5.89
N SER A 139 -1.26 -16.85 6.99
CA SER A 139 -1.52 -15.48 7.44
C SER A 139 -0.24 -14.72 7.76
N MET A 140 0.69 -15.37 8.49
CA MET A 140 1.99 -14.79 8.80
C MET A 140 2.79 -14.53 7.52
N MET A 141 2.80 -15.48 6.59
CA MET A 141 3.54 -15.34 5.32
C MET A 141 2.95 -14.25 4.41
N VAL A 142 1.62 -14.10 4.35
CA VAL A 142 0.97 -13.01 3.60
C VAL A 142 1.49 -11.65 4.10
N SER A 143 1.56 -11.46 5.42
CA SER A 143 1.99 -10.20 6.04
C SER A 143 3.50 -9.98 5.92
N TYR A 144 4.30 -11.02 6.15
CA TYR A 144 5.77 -10.95 6.09
C TYR A 144 6.29 -10.67 4.68
N ILE A 145 5.77 -11.38 3.66
CA ILE A 145 6.18 -11.16 2.26
C ILE A 145 5.91 -9.72 1.85
N ARG A 146 4.75 -9.16 2.25
CA ARG A 146 4.44 -7.76 1.98
C ARG A 146 5.44 -6.82 2.64
N ALA A 147 5.69 -6.98 3.94
CA ALA A 147 6.62 -6.12 4.67
C ALA A 147 8.05 -6.21 4.08
N ARG A 148 8.49 -7.43 3.72
CA ARG A 148 9.81 -7.66 3.13
C ARG A 148 9.92 -7.09 1.71
N ALA A 149 8.90 -7.27 0.89
CA ALA A 149 8.85 -6.70 -0.47
C ALA A 149 8.85 -5.16 -0.42
N GLU A 150 8.03 -4.57 0.45
CA GLU A 150 8.00 -3.12 0.65
C GLU A 150 9.36 -2.60 1.16
N GLY A 151 10.05 -3.34 2.03
CA GLY A 151 11.42 -3.05 2.46
C GLY A 151 12.48 -3.14 1.35
N LEU A 152 12.22 -3.89 0.28
CA LEU A 152 13.05 -3.94 -0.93
C LEU A 152 12.63 -2.89 -1.98
N GLY A 153 11.68 -2.02 -1.63
CA GLY A 153 11.15 -0.96 -2.50
C GLY A 153 10.14 -1.46 -3.54
N ILE A 154 9.56 -2.65 -3.35
CA ILE A 154 8.52 -3.21 -4.22
C ILE A 154 7.15 -3.04 -3.56
N GLU A 155 6.22 -2.37 -4.23
CA GLU A 155 4.84 -2.27 -3.74
C GLU A 155 4.13 -3.62 -3.86
N CYS A 156 3.86 -4.27 -2.73
CA CYS A 156 3.12 -5.52 -2.68
C CYS A 156 1.67 -5.25 -2.25
N LYS A 157 0.79 -4.95 -3.20
CA LYS A 157 -0.63 -4.65 -2.97
C LYS A 157 -1.52 -5.75 -3.54
N GLY A 158 -2.58 -6.12 -2.82
CA GLY A 158 -3.59 -7.08 -3.29
C GLY A 158 -3.47 -8.48 -2.67
N GLY A 159 -4.24 -9.43 -3.21
CA GLY A 159 -4.40 -10.78 -2.67
C GLY A 159 -5.81 -11.04 -2.15
N LEU A 160 -6.26 -12.29 -2.25
CA LEU A 160 -7.65 -12.70 -1.96
C LEU A 160 -7.94 -12.83 -0.46
N MET A 161 -6.91 -12.95 0.38
CA MET A 161 -7.07 -13.23 1.81
C MET A 161 -6.20 -12.32 2.67
N GLN A 162 -6.54 -11.02 2.66
CA GLN A 162 -5.89 -10.02 3.50
C GLN A 162 -6.54 -10.04 4.90
N ARG A 163 -6.09 -9.14 5.77
CA ARG A 163 -6.50 -9.16 7.19
C ARG A 163 -8.00 -9.01 7.39
N PRO A 164 -8.70 -8.04 6.75
CA PRO A 164 -10.15 -7.90 6.94
C PRO A 164 -10.92 -9.17 6.52
N GLU A 165 -10.53 -9.80 5.40
CA GLU A 165 -11.17 -11.01 4.93
C GLU A 165 -10.99 -12.17 5.91
N ARG A 166 -9.80 -12.29 6.54
CA ARG A 166 -9.54 -13.33 7.56
C ARG A 166 -10.37 -13.10 8.83
N VAL A 167 -10.38 -11.87 9.34
CA VAL A 167 -11.15 -11.52 10.56
C VAL A 167 -12.64 -11.77 10.34
N ILE A 168 -13.18 -11.37 9.19
CA ILE A 168 -14.59 -11.63 8.84
C ILE A 168 -14.83 -13.14 8.71
N THR A 169 -13.96 -13.87 8.02
CA THR A 169 -14.11 -15.33 7.85
C THR A 169 -14.15 -16.04 9.19
N ILE A 170 -13.19 -15.78 10.08
CA ILE A 170 -13.12 -16.39 11.41
C ILE A 170 -14.31 -15.97 12.26
N GLY A 171 -14.56 -14.66 12.38
CA GLY A 171 -15.57 -14.13 13.27
C GLY A 171 -17.00 -14.52 12.88
N VAL A 172 -17.35 -14.39 11.59
CA VAL A 172 -18.70 -14.74 11.11
C VAL A 172 -18.94 -16.25 11.17
N SER A 173 -17.96 -17.07 10.77
CA SER A 173 -18.15 -18.53 10.81
C SER A 173 -18.23 -19.06 12.23
N ALA A 174 -17.43 -18.52 13.17
CA ALA A 174 -17.51 -18.88 14.59
C ALA A 174 -18.83 -18.43 15.22
N LEU A 175 -19.27 -17.19 14.94
CA LEU A 175 -20.56 -16.68 15.42
C LEU A 175 -21.73 -17.50 14.85
N ALA A 176 -21.72 -17.79 13.55
CA ALA A 176 -22.72 -18.63 12.91
C ALA A 176 -22.74 -20.04 13.51
N CYS A 177 -21.58 -20.61 13.80
CA CYS A 177 -21.46 -21.91 14.47
C CYS A 177 -22.19 -21.92 15.82
N GLY A 178 -21.92 -20.92 16.68
CA GLY A 178 -22.59 -20.82 17.99
C GLY A 178 -24.09 -20.52 17.90
N CYS A 179 -24.52 -19.68 16.96
CA CYS A 179 -25.94 -19.33 16.79
C CYS A 179 -26.79 -20.45 16.17
N LEU A 180 -26.21 -21.24 15.25
CA LEU A 180 -26.92 -22.32 14.56
C LEU A 180 -26.88 -23.64 15.34
N ALA A 181 -25.96 -23.79 16.30
CA ALA A 181 -25.86 -25.01 17.11
C ALA A 181 -27.15 -25.40 17.86
N PRO A 182 -27.91 -24.48 18.49
CA PRO A 182 -29.18 -24.82 19.12
C PRO A 182 -30.26 -25.27 18.12
N LEU A 183 -30.19 -24.82 16.86
CA LEU A 183 -31.17 -25.14 15.81
C LEU A 183 -30.87 -26.48 15.13
N LEU A 184 -29.61 -26.73 14.80
CA LEU A 184 -29.18 -27.95 14.09
C LEU A 184 -29.01 -29.15 15.03
N GLY A 185 -28.82 -28.87 16.32
CA GLY A 185 -28.37 -29.85 17.30
C GLY A 185 -26.84 -29.86 17.37
N PRO A 186 -26.28 -29.95 18.59
CA PRO A 186 -24.83 -29.89 18.79
C PRO A 186 -24.07 -31.09 18.17
N ASP A 187 -24.74 -32.23 18.02
CA ASP A 187 -24.19 -33.48 17.48
C ASP A 187 -24.72 -33.83 16.09
N PHE A 188 -25.18 -32.85 15.31
CA PHE A 188 -25.61 -33.12 13.94
C PHE A 188 -24.42 -33.61 13.10
N LYS A 189 -24.53 -34.81 12.53
CA LYS A 189 -23.49 -35.47 11.74
C LYS A 189 -24.05 -36.02 10.44
N VAL A 190 -23.37 -35.72 9.33
CA VAL A 190 -23.68 -36.27 8.01
C VAL A 190 -22.61 -37.30 7.65
N TYR A 191 -23.08 -38.50 7.31
CA TYR A 191 -22.24 -39.63 6.91
C TYR A 191 -22.41 -39.88 5.42
N VAL A 192 -21.30 -40.12 4.73
CA VAL A 192 -21.31 -40.63 3.34
C VAL A 192 -20.72 -42.04 3.37
N PRO A 193 -21.46 -43.05 2.88
CA PRO A 193 -20.93 -44.41 2.81
C PRO A 193 -19.60 -44.46 2.04
N GLY A 194 -18.57 -45.06 2.64
CA GLY A 194 -17.24 -45.20 2.04
C GLY A 194 -16.21 -44.14 2.47
N ILE A 195 -16.58 -43.12 3.25
CA ILE A 195 -15.65 -42.14 3.81
C ILE A 195 -15.50 -42.38 5.32
N PRO A 196 -14.28 -42.63 5.85
CA PRO A 196 -14.07 -42.94 7.28
C PRO A 196 -14.20 -41.73 8.22
N VAL A 197 -14.45 -40.54 7.67
CA VAL A 197 -14.59 -39.28 8.41
C VAL A 197 -15.99 -38.70 8.23
N HIS A 198 -16.51 -38.04 9.27
CA HIS A 198 -17.77 -37.30 9.18
C HIS A 198 -17.64 -36.18 8.14
N VAL A 199 -18.53 -36.17 7.15
CA VAL A 199 -18.45 -35.20 6.03
C VAL A 199 -18.88 -33.81 6.48
N PHE A 200 -19.81 -33.76 7.42
CA PHE A 200 -20.26 -32.52 8.04
C PHE A 200 -20.64 -32.78 9.49
N GLU A 201 -20.14 -31.94 10.39
CA GLU A 201 -20.60 -31.83 11.77
C GLU A 201 -21.04 -30.37 12.03
N THR A 202 -21.81 -30.07 13.08
CA THR A 202 -22.17 -28.67 13.40
C THR A 202 -20.94 -27.75 13.47
N MET A 203 -19.83 -28.28 14.00
CA MET A 203 -18.54 -27.58 14.05
C MET A 203 -17.93 -27.27 12.67
N SER A 204 -18.35 -27.98 11.61
CA SER A 204 -17.95 -27.72 10.22
C SER A 204 -18.37 -26.33 9.72
N ILE A 205 -19.39 -25.70 10.34
CA ILE A 205 -19.76 -24.31 10.06
C ILE A 205 -18.59 -23.36 10.32
N PHE A 206 -17.77 -23.66 11.34
CA PHE A 206 -16.56 -22.91 11.65
C PHE A 206 -15.32 -23.46 10.93
N THR A 207 -15.14 -24.79 10.91
CA THR A 207 -13.88 -25.39 10.43
C THR A 207 -13.77 -25.46 8.91
N LEU A 208 -14.86 -25.54 8.14
CA LEU A 208 -14.80 -25.51 6.67
C LEU A 208 -14.35 -24.15 6.12
N PRO A 209 -14.93 -23.00 6.55
CA PRO A 209 -14.41 -21.69 6.17
C PRO A 209 -12.96 -21.48 6.60
N LEU A 210 -12.58 -21.98 7.79
CA LEU A 210 -11.20 -21.92 8.28
C LEU A 210 -10.24 -22.73 7.40
N THR A 211 -10.67 -23.90 6.93
CA THR A 211 -9.93 -24.75 6.00
C THR A 211 -9.76 -24.08 4.65
N LEU A 212 -10.84 -23.51 4.10
CA LEU A 212 -10.76 -22.74 2.86
C LEU A 212 -9.81 -21.55 3.00
N MET A 213 -9.89 -20.83 4.12
CA MET A 213 -9.00 -19.73 4.43
C MET A 213 -7.54 -20.20 4.47
N ALA A 214 -7.25 -21.37 5.05
CA ALA A 214 -5.92 -21.95 5.10
C ALA A 214 -5.28 -22.10 3.71
N PHE A 215 -6.04 -22.62 2.74
CA PHE A 215 -5.57 -22.70 1.36
C PHE A 215 -5.42 -21.31 0.73
N MET A 216 -6.41 -20.44 0.91
CA MET A 216 -6.42 -19.11 0.30
C MET A 216 -5.30 -18.21 0.80
N THR A 217 -4.94 -18.26 2.08
CA THR A 217 -3.82 -17.49 2.65
C THR A 217 -2.49 -17.96 2.07
N ASN A 218 -2.27 -19.28 1.96
CA ASN A 218 -1.02 -19.83 1.43
C ASN A 218 -0.89 -19.59 -0.08
N ILE A 219 -1.98 -19.73 -0.85
CA ILE A 219 -2.02 -19.34 -2.27
C ILE A 219 -1.72 -17.84 -2.41
N THR A 220 -2.29 -17.00 -1.54
CA THR A 220 -2.04 -15.55 -1.57
C THR A 220 -0.57 -15.23 -1.26
N ALA A 221 0.02 -15.89 -0.26
CA ALA A 221 1.44 -15.75 0.07
C ALA A 221 2.32 -16.12 -1.13
N TYR A 222 2.08 -17.28 -1.75
CA TYR A 222 2.82 -17.71 -2.93
C TYR A 222 2.69 -16.72 -4.10
N LYS A 223 1.47 -16.24 -4.41
CA LYS A 223 1.25 -15.23 -5.45
C LYS A 223 2.02 -13.95 -5.17
N ARG A 224 1.97 -13.44 -3.93
CA ARG A 224 2.73 -12.24 -3.53
C ARG A 224 4.23 -12.43 -3.70
N LEU A 225 4.76 -13.62 -3.41
CA LEU A 225 6.18 -13.92 -3.60
C LEU A 225 6.55 -13.89 -5.08
N THR A 226 5.79 -14.57 -5.92
CA THR A 226 6.03 -14.61 -7.38
C THR A 226 5.88 -13.25 -8.04
N ASP A 227 4.89 -12.45 -7.62
CA ASP A 227 4.72 -11.07 -8.11
C ASP A 227 5.89 -10.19 -7.68
N SER A 228 6.39 -10.36 -6.44
CA SER A 228 7.57 -9.67 -5.96
C SER A 228 8.83 -10.08 -6.72
N GLN A 229 8.98 -11.36 -7.06
CA GLN A 229 10.09 -11.86 -7.89
C GLN A 229 10.09 -11.18 -9.26
N LYS A 230 8.94 -11.15 -9.96
CA LYS A 230 8.82 -10.49 -11.26
C LYS A 230 9.20 -9.01 -11.19
N ALA A 231 8.72 -8.32 -10.15
CA ALA A 231 9.01 -6.91 -9.95
C ALA A 231 10.49 -6.65 -9.64
N LEU A 232 11.13 -7.52 -8.84
CA LEU A 232 12.57 -7.44 -8.55
C LEU A 232 13.41 -7.71 -9.80
N THR A 233 13.10 -8.76 -10.57
CA THR A 233 13.80 -9.05 -11.82
C THR A 233 13.67 -7.90 -12.83
N GLN A 234 12.51 -7.25 -12.88
CA GLN A 234 12.32 -6.07 -13.71
C GLN A 234 13.17 -4.89 -13.24
N LYS A 235 13.23 -4.67 -11.91
CA LYS A 235 14.08 -3.65 -11.29
C LYS A 235 15.56 -3.89 -11.60
N GLU A 236 16.03 -5.12 -11.47
CA GLU A 236 17.42 -5.52 -11.81
C GLU A 236 17.72 -5.34 -13.30
N LYS A 237 16.82 -5.78 -14.20
CA LYS A 237 16.99 -5.58 -15.65
C LYS A 237 17.05 -4.10 -16.04
N SER A 238 16.26 -3.25 -15.37
CA SER A 238 16.31 -1.80 -15.60
C SER A 238 17.59 -1.16 -15.06
N ALA A 239 18.21 -1.74 -14.04
CA ALA A 239 19.49 -1.30 -13.49
C ALA A 239 20.69 -1.86 -14.30
N SER A 240 20.54 -3.04 -14.89
CA SER A 240 21.59 -3.75 -15.64
C SER A 240 21.63 -3.39 -17.13
N LEU A 241 20.85 -2.44 -17.62
CA LEU A 241 20.96 -1.88 -18.97
C LEU A 241 22.04 -0.78 -18.96
N PRO A 242 23.28 -1.06 -19.38
CA PRO A 242 24.28 -0.03 -19.48
C PRO A 242 24.15 0.61 -20.87
N GLY A 243 24.36 1.93 -20.96
CA GLY A 243 24.75 2.60 -22.20
C GLY A 243 26.13 2.14 -22.73
N GLY A 244 26.48 0.86 -22.56
CA GLY A 244 27.77 0.26 -22.91
C GLY A 244 27.84 -0.31 -24.32
N ALA A 245 26.71 -0.50 -25.01
CA ALA A 245 26.73 -0.91 -26.42
C ALA A 245 27.27 0.20 -27.36
N LEU A 246 27.24 1.47 -26.93
CA LEU A 246 27.80 2.59 -27.69
C LEU A 246 29.23 2.98 -27.29
N VAL A 247 29.72 2.55 -26.12
CA VAL A 247 31.08 2.90 -25.64
C VAL A 247 32.12 1.84 -26.01
N LEU A 248 31.71 0.61 -26.32
CA LEU A 248 32.63 -0.47 -26.69
C LEU A 248 33.30 -0.30 -28.07
N VAL A 249 32.88 0.68 -28.88
CA VAL A 249 33.48 0.98 -30.19
C VAL A 249 34.54 2.08 -30.12
N LEU A 250 34.64 2.84 -29.02
CA LEU A 250 35.60 3.95 -28.87
C LEU A 250 36.80 3.68 -27.95
N LEU A 251 36.92 2.48 -27.38
CA LEU A 251 38.06 2.04 -26.57
C LEU A 251 38.90 0.98 -27.30
N LEU A 252 39.23 1.29 -28.55
CA LEU A 252 40.39 0.73 -29.24
C LEU A 252 41.67 1.16 -28.50
N LEU A 253 42.67 0.27 -28.44
CA LEU A 253 44.11 0.61 -28.36
C LEU A 253 44.66 1.16 -27.03
N ALA A 254 45.06 0.29 -26.11
CA ALA A 254 46.19 0.53 -25.19
C ALA A 254 46.76 -0.79 -24.65
N PRO A 255 48.10 -0.98 -24.57
CA PRO A 255 48.70 -2.19 -24.01
C PRO A 255 48.81 -2.15 -22.48
N SER A 256 48.60 -3.32 -21.90
CA SER A 256 49.07 -3.89 -20.62
C SER A 256 49.61 -2.95 -19.53
N PHE A 257 48.98 -2.99 -18.34
CA PHE A 257 49.69 -3.00 -17.06
C PHE A 257 48.96 -3.88 -16.03
N SER A 258 49.73 -4.71 -15.34
CA SER A 258 49.32 -5.70 -14.34
C SER A 258 49.25 -5.14 -12.91
N GLN A 259 48.56 -5.89 -12.04
CA GLN A 259 48.53 -5.86 -10.56
C GLN A 259 47.65 -4.75 -9.94
N SER A 260 46.82 -4.95 -8.90
CA SER A 260 46.78 -5.96 -7.84
C SER A 260 45.35 -6.08 -7.29
N ALA A 261 44.93 -7.28 -6.90
CA ALA A 261 43.68 -7.49 -6.18
C ALA A 261 43.78 -7.00 -4.73
N VAL A 262 42.82 -6.16 -4.30
CA VAL A 262 42.59 -5.76 -2.91
C VAL A 262 41.20 -6.31 -2.49
N PRO A 263 41.03 -6.89 -1.29
CA PRO A 263 39.83 -7.62 -0.95
C PRO A 263 38.61 -6.71 -0.81
N LYS A 264 37.50 -7.16 -1.40
CA LYS A 264 36.20 -6.52 -1.45
C LYS A 264 35.58 -6.45 -0.06
N LYS A 265 35.52 -5.26 0.53
CA LYS A 265 34.67 -4.97 1.69
C LYS A 265 33.22 -5.15 1.24
N LEU A 266 32.50 -6.07 1.88
CA LEU A 266 31.10 -6.39 1.58
C LEU A 266 30.20 -5.25 2.06
N THR A 267 30.01 -4.23 1.23
CA THR A 267 28.95 -3.23 1.41
C THR A 267 27.77 -3.62 0.54
N SER A 268 26.60 -3.70 1.16
CA SER A 268 25.29 -3.98 0.56
C SER A 268 25.01 -3.10 -0.67
N ASP A 269 24.76 -3.74 -1.81
CA ASP A 269 24.63 -3.12 -3.15
C ASP A 269 23.25 -2.48 -3.41
N HIS A 270 22.58 -1.96 -2.37
CA HIS A 270 21.21 -1.43 -2.47
C HIS A 270 21.09 0.10 -2.63
N ASP A 271 22.21 0.83 -2.69
CA ASP A 271 22.25 2.30 -2.77
C ASP A 271 22.79 2.85 -4.11
N GLN A 272 22.79 2.08 -5.19
CA GLN A 272 23.19 2.63 -6.50
C GLN A 272 22.04 3.48 -7.09
N PRO A 273 22.26 4.78 -7.36
CA PRO A 273 21.25 5.64 -8.00
C PRO A 273 20.90 5.11 -9.40
N ILE A 274 19.63 5.19 -9.78
CA ILE A 274 19.17 4.79 -11.12
C ILE A 274 19.85 5.71 -12.14
N THR A 275 20.80 5.16 -12.91
CA THR A 275 21.67 5.96 -13.81
C THR A 275 20.98 6.39 -15.11
N SER A 276 19.81 5.83 -15.45
CA SER A 276 19.01 6.33 -16.57
C SER A 276 17.50 6.17 -16.32
N PHE A 277 16.75 7.26 -16.50
CA PHE A 277 15.30 7.28 -16.37
C PHE A 277 14.62 7.27 -17.75
N PRO A 278 13.47 6.60 -17.92
CA PRO A 278 12.74 6.62 -19.19
C PRO A 278 12.21 8.03 -19.49
N VAL A 279 12.35 8.49 -20.73
CA VAL A 279 11.82 9.79 -21.17
C VAL A 279 10.42 9.57 -21.78
N PRO A 280 9.36 10.22 -21.27
CA PRO A 280 8.03 10.16 -21.86
C PRO A 280 8.05 10.65 -23.32
N LYS A 281 7.39 9.92 -24.23
CA LYS A 281 7.26 10.28 -25.65
C LYS A 281 5.77 10.35 -26.03
N ASN A 282 5.44 11.24 -26.96
CA ASN A 282 4.11 11.37 -27.59
C ASN A 282 2.95 11.62 -26.61
N ILE A 283 3.18 12.36 -25.53
CA ILE A 283 2.11 12.74 -24.61
C ILE A 283 1.49 14.07 -25.04
N PRO A 284 0.21 14.10 -25.42
CA PRO A 284 -0.44 15.33 -25.84
C PRO A 284 -0.48 16.33 -24.69
N ASN A 285 -0.25 17.61 -25.01
CA ASN A 285 -0.34 18.72 -24.07
C ASN A 285 0.59 18.59 -22.84
N GLN A 286 1.68 17.81 -22.92
CA GLN A 286 2.63 17.68 -21.83
C GLN A 286 3.29 19.03 -21.52
N LEU A 287 3.22 19.45 -20.26
CA LEU A 287 3.92 20.64 -19.77
C LEU A 287 5.31 20.24 -19.29
N PHE A 288 5.37 19.32 -18.34
CA PHE A 288 6.61 18.76 -17.80
C PHE A 288 6.34 17.41 -17.13
N TYR A 289 7.40 16.73 -16.72
CA TYR A 289 7.27 15.47 -15.99
C TYR A 289 8.18 15.41 -14.76
N LEU A 290 7.80 14.58 -13.79
CA LEU A 290 8.48 14.42 -12.52
C LEU A 290 8.93 12.97 -12.32
N GLN A 291 10.20 12.81 -11.95
CA GLN A 291 10.86 11.54 -11.64
C GLN A 291 11.61 11.62 -10.32
N ARG A 292 11.89 10.48 -9.69
CA ARG A 292 12.52 10.44 -8.37
C ARG A 292 13.15 9.09 -8.06
N ASP A 293 14.11 9.07 -7.15
CA ASP A 293 14.63 7.80 -6.63
C ASP A 293 13.70 7.19 -5.58
N PRO A 294 13.68 5.84 -5.44
CA PRO A 294 14.20 4.83 -6.37
C PRO A 294 13.15 4.42 -7.43
N ASN A 295 12.18 5.30 -7.75
CA ASN A 295 11.00 4.93 -8.52
C ASN A 295 11.06 5.48 -9.97
N SER A 296 11.25 4.57 -10.93
CA SER A 296 11.32 4.92 -12.36
C SER A 296 9.99 5.30 -13.00
N ASN A 297 8.85 5.16 -12.29
CA ASN A 297 7.56 5.62 -12.81
C ASN A 297 7.51 7.14 -12.84
N THR A 298 7.03 7.66 -13.97
CA THR A 298 7.01 9.09 -14.24
C THR A 298 5.63 9.66 -13.94
N ILE A 299 5.60 10.81 -13.28
CA ILE A 299 4.38 11.61 -13.16
C ILE A 299 4.38 12.63 -14.29
N ILE A 300 3.31 12.67 -15.05
CA ILE A 300 3.10 13.64 -16.11
C ILE A 300 2.20 14.75 -15.59
N CYS A 301 2.61 15.98 -15.88
CA CYS A 301 1.76 17.16 -15.73
C CYS A 301 1.44 17.67 -17.15
N ALA A 302 0.18 17.54 -17.56
CA ALA A 302 -0.31 17.96 -18.87
C ALA A 302 -1.32 19.09 -18.73
N LEU A 303 -1.43 19.94 -19.76
CA LEU A 303 -2.44 20.98 -19.83
C LEU A 303 -3.83 20.33 -19.94
N ASN A 304 -4.75 20.75 -19.08
CA ASN A 304 -6.11 20.23 -19.09
C ASN A 304 -7.00 21.10 -19.99
N VAL A 305 -7.30 20.58 -21.19
CA VAL A 305 -8.09 21.28 -22.19
C VAL A 305 -9.45 20.61 -22.33
N LYS A 306 -10.54 21.35 -22.10
CA LYS A 306 -11.92 20.92 -22.33
C LYS A 306 -12.52 21.73 -23.47
N ASN A 307 -13.03 21.04 -24.50
CA ASN A 307 -13.61 21.67 -25.70
C ASN A 307 -12.69 22.70 -26.38
N GLY A 308 -11.39 22.43 -26.43
CA GLY A 308 -10.40 23.32 -27.04
C GLY A 308 -10.01 24.55 -26.21
N GLN A 309 -10.57 24.72 -25.01
CA GLN A 309 -10.21 25.79 -24.08
C GLN A 309 -9.62 25.22 -22.78
N LEU A 310 -8.71 25.97 -22.16
CA LEU A 310 -8.11 25.60 -20.88
C LEU A 310 -9.19 25.50 -19.78
N ASP A 311 -9.20 24.41 -19.03
CA ASP A 311 -10.04 24.29 -17.84
C ASP A 311 -9.56 25.27 -16.76
N LYS A 312 -10.33 26.34 -16.54
CA LYS A 312 -9.96 27.39 -15.58
C LYS A 312 -9.99 26.93 -14.12
N GLN A 313 -10.73 25.85 -13.80
CA GLN A 313 -10.86 25.34 -12.43
C GLN A 313 -9.76 24.32 -12.11
N ASP A 314 -9.33 23.55 -13.10
CA ASP A 314 -8.27 22.54 -12.97
C ASP A 314 -7.35 22.54 -14.20
N PRO A 315 -6.47 23.54 -14.38
CA PRO A 315 -5.73 23.77 -15.62
C PRO A 315 -4.62 22.74 -15.89
N VAL A 316 -4.26 21.92 -14.90
CA VAL A 316 -3.18 20.92 -15.01
C VAL A 316 -3.69 19.55 -14.61
N HIS A 317 -3.75 18.66 -15.58
CA HIS A 317 -4.09 17.26 -15.35
C HIS A 317 -2.82 16.47 -15.03
N VAL A 318 -2.83 15.76 -13.89
CA VAL A 318 -1.68 15.01 -13.39
C VAL A 318 -2.00 13.52 -13.35
N PHE A 319 -1.15 12.69 -13.96
CA PHE A 319 -1.31 11.24 -14.05
C PHE A 319 0.04 10.50 -14.08
N TRP A 320 0.01 9.19 -13.91
CA TRP A 320 1.18 8.31 -13.99
C TRP A 320 1.39 7.78 -15.40
N ILE A 321 2.66 7.61 -15.78
CA ILE A 321 3.08 6.57 -16.72
C ILE A 321 3.82 5.50 -15.91
N ARG A 322 3.28 4.28 -15.94
CA ARG A 322 3.88 3.13 -15.25
C ARG A 322 4.62 2.24 -16.25
N TYR A 323 5.93 2.37 -16.30
CA TYR A 323 6.75 1.57 -17.24
C TYR A 323 6.82 0.09 -16.84
N THR A 324 6.47 -0.24 -15.60
CA THR A 324 6.42 -1.63 -15.12
C THR A 324 5.19 -2.41 -15.62
N GLU A 325 4.14 -1.71 -16.07
CA GLU A 325 2.86 -2.25 -16.53
C GLU A 325 2.58 -1.73 -17.96
N GLU A 326 3.38 -2.14 -18.96
CA GLU A 326 3.21 -1.80 -20.39
C GLU A 326 3.18 -0.28 -20.73
N SER A 327 3.79 0.58 -19.91
CA SER A 327 3.71 2.05 -20.06
C SER A 327 2.28 2.60 -20.03
N GLN A 328 1.35 1.91 -19.35
CA GLN A 328 -0.03 2.36 -19.27
C GLN A 328 -0.15 3.68 -18.49
N GLN A 329 -0.98 4.58 -19.03
CA GLN A 329 -1.39 5.79 -18.34
C GLN A 329 -2.38 5.43 -17.22
N LYS A 330 -2.16 5.95 -16.02
CA LYS A 330 -3.02 5.69 -14.87
C LYS A 330 -3.27 6.95 -14.06
N GLU A 331 -4.52 7.21 -13.73
CA GLU A 331 -4.90 8.32 -12.88
C GLU A 331 -4.23 8.26 -11.50
N LEU A 332 -3.93 9.44 -10.93
CA LEU A 332 -3.56 9.52 -9.52
C LEU A 332 -4.72 9.06 -8.65
N SER A 333 -4.44 8.21 -7.65
CA SER A 333 -5.44 7.92 -6.62
C SER A 333 -5.79 9.20 -5.84
N TYR A 334 -6.97 9.23 -5.22
CA TYR A 334 -7.41 10.38 -4.41
C TYR A 334 -6.34 10.79 -3.39
N ILE A 335 -5.75 9.82 -2.68
CA ILE A 335 -4.72 10.09 -1.68
C ILE A 335 -3.46 10.68 -2.32
N GLN A 336 -3.01 10.16 -3.46
CA GLN A 336 -1.83 10.68 -4.16
C GLN A 336 -2.05 12.11 -4.66
N ARG A 337 -3.25 12.40 -5.19
CA ARG A 337 -3.63 13.74 -5.65
C ARG A 337 -3.73 14.73 -4.49
N THR A 338 -4.34 14.32 -3.37
CA THR A 338 -4.61 15.24 -2.26
C THR A 338 -3.41 15.46 -1.34
N PHE A 339 -2.42 14.56 -1.31
CA PHE A 339 -1.31 14.65 -0.33
C PHE A 339 0.09 14.59 -0.92
N ALA A 340 0.27 14.12 -2.15
CA ALA A 340 1.59 13.93 -2.73
C ALA A 340 1.78 14.76 -4.00
N TYR A 341 1.38 14.21 -5.15
CA TYR A 341 1.76 14.71 -6.47
C TYR A 341 0.72 15.61 -7.12
N GLY A 342 -0.42 15.85 -6.46
CA GLY A 342 -1.38 16.81 -6.99
C GLY A 342 -0.81 18.21 -7.03
N ILE A 343 -1.29 18.99 -7.99
CA ILE A 343 -0.97 20.39 -8.17
C ILE A 343 -2.20 21.19 -7.81
N LYS A 344 -2.02 22.20 -6.94
CA LYS A 344 -3.03 23.22 -6.70
C LYS A 344 -2.74 24.40 -7.59
N ALA A 345 -3.73 24.79 -8.40
CA ALA A 345 -3.68 25.97 -9.23
C ALA A 345 -4.45 27.11 -8.56
N ARG A 346 -3.84 28.31 -8.52
CA ARG A 346 -4.49 29.55 -8.14
C ARG A 346 -4.41 30.51 -9.32
N ALA A 347 -5.55 30.97 -9.82
CA ALA A 347 -5.57 31.96 -10.89
C ALA A 347 -4.96 33.29 -10.43
N LEU A 348 -4.02 33.81 -11.19
CA LEU A 348 -3.45 35.16 -11.03
C LEU A 348 -4.10 36.13 -12.03
N SER A 349 -4.37 35.64 -13.25
CA SER A 349 -5.07 36.37 -14.31
C SER A 349 -5.82 35.37 -15.21
N ASN A 350 -6.46 35.85 -16.28
CA ASN A 350 -7.18 34.99 -17.23
C ASN A 350 -6.29 33.95 -17.95
N GLN A 351 -4.97 34.18 -18.01
CA GLN A 351 -4.02 33.33 -18.73
C GLN A 351 -2.79 32.95 -17.89
N GLU A 352 -2.79 33.28 -16.60
CA GLU A 352 -1.71 32.95 -15.68
C GLU A 352 -2.22 32.30 -14.40
N TYR A 353 -1.56 31.21 -14.00
CA TYR A 353 -1.87 30.46 -12.78
C TYR A 353 -0.59 30.22 -11.99
N GLU A 354 -0.68 30.42 -10.69
CA GLU A 354 0.31 29.92 -9.74
C GLU A 354 0.03 28.44 -9.46
N LEU A 355 1.03 27.60 -9.66
CA LEU A 355 0.98 26.17 -9.46
C LEU A 355 1.87 25.78 -8.27
N ASN A 356 1.30 25.03 -7.34
CA ASN A 356 2.03 24.50 -6.20
C ASN A 356 1.78 22.99 -6.05
N PHE A 357 2.85 22.22 -5.88
CA PHE A 357 2.70 20.84 -5.44
C PHE A 357 2.10 20.80 -4.04
N VAL A 358 1.21 19.85 -3.79
CA VAL A 358 0.61 19.73 -2.44
C VAL A 358 1.65 19.39 -1.39
N SER A 359 2.65 18.57 -1.75
CA SER A 359 3.73 18.12 -0.88
C SER A 359 4.85 19.14 -0.69
N TYR A 360 5.05 20.08 -1.62
CA TYR A 360 6.19 21.00 -1.59
C TYR A 360 5.84 22.38 -2.16
N LYS A 361 5.52 23.33 -1.26
CA LYS A 361 5.12 24.70 -1.59
C LYS A 361 6.28 25.68 -1.79
N LYS A 362 7.52 25.27 -1.47
CA LYS A 362 8.71 26.15 -1.54
C LYS A 362 9.24 26.34 -2.96
N LEU A 363 8.72 25.59 -3.94
CA LEU A 363 9.03 25.76 -5.36
C LEU A 363 7.75 26.19 -6.09
N PRO A 364 7.38 27.48 -6.03
CA PRO A 364 6.24 27.98 -6.77
C PRO A 364 6.53 27.90 -8.27
N LEU A 365 5.60 27.30 -9.00
CA LEU A 365 5.63 27.20 -10.45
C LEU A 365 4.57 28.15 -11.03
N ARG A 366 4.78 28.66 -12.24
CA ARG A 366 3.80 29.54 -12.91
C ARG A 366 3.44 28.96 -14.27
N LEU A 367 2.17 28.66 -14.47
CA LEU A 367 1.62 28.36 -15.78
C LEU A 367 1.24 29.66 -16.46
N ALA A 368 1.84 29.96 -17.61
CA ALA A 368 1.49 31.13 -18.40
C ALA A 368 1.54 30.80 -19.89
N LYS A 369 0.77 31.54 -20.68
CA LYS A 369 0.87 31.49 -22.13
C LYS A 369 2.19 32.12 -22.56
N SER A 370 2.89 31.47 -23.49
CA SER A 370 4.14 32.03 -24.03
C SER A 370 3.86 33.27 -24.88
N GLU A 371 4.82 34.18 -24.86
CA GLU A 371 4.82 35.37 -25.73
C GLU A 371 5.31 35.05 -27.15
N ARG A 372 6.03 33.93 -27.33
CA ARG A 372 6.64 33.55 -28.62
C ARG A 372 5.75 32.63 -29.46
N ASP A 373 4.85 31.90 -28.83
CA ASP A 373 3.99 30.92 -29.46
C ASP A 373 2.66 30.80 -28.70
N ALA A 374 1.61 30.30 -29.36
CA ALA A 374 0.28 30.22 -28.76
C ALA A 374 0.14 29.17 -27.63
N GLY A 375 1.24 28.49 -27.27
CA GLY A 375 1.29 27.43 -26.26
C GLY A 375 1.35 27.92 -24.81
N TYR A 376 1.01 27.04 -23.88
CA TYR A 376 1.17 27.26 -22.44
C TYR A 376 2.39 26.52 -21.91
N TYR A 377 3.15 27.18 -21.04
CA TYR A 377 4.35 26.62 -20.44
C TYR A 377 4.36 26.85 -18.94
N VAL A 378 5.09 25.97 -18.24
CA VAL A 378 5.32 26.10 -16.80
C VAL A 378 6.70 26.69 -16.59
N TYR A 379 6.75 27.82 -15.89
CA TYR A 379 7.96 28.53 -15.53
C TYR A 379 8.32 28.27 -14.07
N ALA A 380 9.59 27.99 -13.83
CA ALA A 380 10.19 27.94 -12.51
C ALA A 380 11.25 29.05 -12.38
N ASN A 381 11.24 29.75 -11.24
CA ASN A 381 12.31 30.70 -10.93
C ASN A 381 13.34 30.00 -10.04
N VAL A 382 14.51 29.71 -10.59
CA VAL A 382 15.60 29.00 -9.90
C VAL A 382 16.87 29.79 -10.07
N ASN A 383 17.58 30.11 -8.97
CA ASN A 383 18.84 30.86 -9.00
C ASN A 383 18.76 32.16 -9.82
N GLN A 384 17.67 32.93 -9.65
CA GLN A 384 17.36 34.17 -10.40
C GLN A 384 17.14 33.99 -11.92
N LYS A 385 17.10 32.76 -12.43
CA LYS A 385 16.77 32.45 -13.83
C LYS A 385 15.32 31.99 -13.96
N LYS A 386 14.64 32.48 -14.99
CA LYS A 386 13.29 32.03 -15.38
C LYS A 386 13.43 30.85 -16.35
N VAL A 387 13.07 29.64 -15.90
CA VAL A 387 13.27 28.39 -16.65
C VAL A 387 11.92 27.83 -17.09
N ILE A 388 11.76 27.56 -18.39
CA ILE A 388 10.67 26.75 -18.95
C ILE A 388 10.91 25.30 -18.57
N LEU A 389 10.09 24.79 -17.68
CA LEU A 389 10.28 23.48 -17.07
C LEU A 389 9.98 22.35 -18.05
N ARG A 390 10.89 21.39 -18.17
CA ARG A 390 10.68 20.15 -18.94
C ARG A 390 10.68 18.92 -18.04
N ARG A 391 11.60 18.85 -17.07
CA ARG A 391 11.72 17.74 -16.13
C ARG A 391 12.07 18.24 -14.74
N LEU A 392 11.39 17.67 -13.74
CA LEU A 392 11.79 17.72 -12.34
C LEU A 392 12.30 16.35 -11.92
N TYR A 393 13.49 16.31 -11.35
CA TYR A 393 14.06 15.10 -10.78
C TYR A 393 14.34 15.31 -9.29
N LEU A 394 13.83 14.40 -8.46
CA LEU A 394 14.02 14.44 -7.02
C LEU A 394 14.99 13.33 -6.62
N HIS A 395 16.17 13.71 -6.15
CA HIS A 395 17.11 12.76 -5.57
C HIS A 395 16.75 12.54 -4.10
N ILE A 396 16.40 11.31 -3.77
CA ILE A 396 15.91 10.93 -2.45
C ILE A 396 16.88 9.92 -1.86
N GLU A 397 17.42 10.24 -0.69
CA GLU A 397 18.37 9.39 0.01
C GLU A 397 17.81 9.05 1.40
N GLY A 398 17.16 7.89 1.49
CA GLY A 398 16.44 7.45 2.67
C GLY A 398 15.12 8.22 2.91
N GLY A 399 14.62 8.16 4.14
CA GLY A 399 13.30 8.66 4.50
C GLY A 399 12.18 7.64 4.25
N THR A 400 10.92 8.08 4.31
CA THR A 400 9.74 7.21 4.15
C THR A 400 8.91 7.62 2.95
N MET A 401 8.04 6.74 2.44
CA MET A 401 7.14 7.03 1.30
C MET A 401 6.35 8.34 1.44
N TRP A 402 6.04 8.76 2.67
CA TRP A 402 5.25 9.96 2.96
C TRP A 402 6.09 11.19 3.33
N LYS A 403 7.37 10.99 3.64
CA LYS A 403 8.35 12.05 3.91
C LYS A 403 9.71 11.59 3.40
N PRO A 404 9.91 11.59 2.07
CA PRO A 404 11.19 11.24 1.49
C PRO A 404 12.24 12.27 1.91
N ASN A 405 13.46 11.81 2.18
CA ASN A 405 14.56 12.71 2.45
C ASN A 405 15.14 13.18 1.11
N VAL A 406 14.54 14.23 0.56
CA VAL A 406 14.95 14.82 -0.72
C VAL A 406 16.22 15.61 -0.47
N LYS A 407 17.34 15.18 -1.05
CA LYS A 407 18.64 15.86 -0.93
C LYS A 407 18.72 17.07 -1.85
N TYR A 408 18.25 16.89 -3.08
CA TYR A 408 18.16 17.97 -4.05
C TYR A 408 17.03 17.73 -5.05
N ILE A 409 16.55 18.83 -5.60
CA ILE A 409 15.64 18.87 -6.74
C ILE A 409 16.44 19.38 -7.93
N GLN A 410 16.53 18.58 -8.98
CA GLN A 410 17.11 18.98 -10.25
C GLN A 410 15.99 19.44 -11.19
N VAL A 411 16.15 20.66 -11.69
CA VAL A 411 15.22 21.36 -12.58
C VAL A 411 15.87 21.44 -13.95
N GLU A 412 15.33 20.70 -14.91
CA GLU A 412 15.81 20.67 -16.29
C GLU A 412 14.78 21.36 -17.20
N GLY A 413 15.27 22.23 -18.08
CA GLY A 413 14.41 23.05 -18.90
C GLY A 413 15.16 23.92 -19.90
N ILE A 414 14.48 24.95 -20.38
CA ILE A 414 15.04 25.97 -21.27
C ILE A 414 15.02 27.31 -20.54
N ASN A 415 16.12 28.05 -20.56
CA ASN A 415 16.14 29.41 -20.06
C ASN A 415 15.23 30.29 -20.94
N ALA A 416 14.21 30.93 -20.35
CA ALA A 416 13.23 31.71 -21.11
C ALA A 416 13.86 32.92 -21.82
N SER A 417 14.94 33.49 -21.26
CA SER A 417 15.62 34.65 -21.83
C SER A 417 16.55 34.26 -22.97
N THR A 418 17.41 33.26 -22.78
CA THR A 418 18.46 32.89 -23.75
C THR A 418 18.05 31.81 -24.75
N GLY A 419 17.02 31.01 -24.44
CA GLY A 419 16.61 29.86 -25.26
C GLY A 419 17.50 28.62 -25.13
N GLU A 420 18.56 28.68 -24.30
CA GLU A 420 19.48 27.57 -24.10
C GLU A 420 18.95 26.56 -23.08
N SER A 421 19.33 25.29 -23.26
CA SER A 421 19.04 24.23 -22.30
C SER A 421 19.77 24.49 -20.98
N THR A 422 19.07 24.33 -19.86
CA THR A 422 19.62 24.58 -18.54
C THR A 422 19.23 23.48 -17.56
N VAL A 423 20.16 23.15 -16.67
CA VAL A 423 19.98 22.20 -15.58
C VAL A 423 20.41 22.88 -14.30
N GLU A 424 19.47 23.10 -13.40
CA GLU A 424 19.69 23.77 -12.13
C GLU A 424 19.40 22.80 -10.98
N ARG A 425 20.15 22.90 -9.88
CA ARG A 425 19.94 22.06 -8.68
C ARG A 425 19.60 22.94 -7.50
N ILE A 426 18.56 22.55 -6.77
CA ILE A 426 18.11 23.17 -5.54
C ILE A 426 18.34 22.17 -4.42
N MET A 427 19.22 22.50 -3.48
CA MET A 427 19.38 21.71 -2.25
C MET A 427 18.17 21.95 -1.33
N VAL A 428 17.65 20.88 -0.72
CA VAL A 428 16.41 20.91 0.08
C VAL A 428 16.65 20.63 1.55
#